data_AF-A0A1Q3WAH5-F1
#
_entry.id   AF-A0A1Q3WAH5-F1
#
_cell.length_a   1.000
_cell.length_b   1.000
_cell.length_c   1.000
_cell.angle_alpha   90.00
_cell.angle_beta   90.00
_cell.angle_gamma   90.00
#
_symmetry.space_group_name_H-M   'P 1'
#
loop_
_entity.id
_entity.type
_entity.pdbx_description
1 polymer ?
#
loop_
_entity_poly.entity_id
_entity_poly.type
_entity_poly.pdbx_seq_one_letter_code
_entity_poly.pdbx_strand_id
1 'polypeptide(L)'
;MVNLSLSARFSGLVGVLWALGAGLSLGQPAPSPGISLPLNDLSAFVSPTPNWRIVGGVRADLAKENSLVTTKGTGILANIPLAHPTADPKNPYKYDLFTTLQHGDIDLELEYMMASKSNSGVYLQGRYEIQLRDSWDVRTPNVHDNGGVYERWDEKRPEGQKGYEGHAARQNVSRAPGLWQHLKISFQAPRFNANGQKTENARVIRIELNGVVIQDDVELTGPTRGSAFDTESAMGPLRIQGDHGAVAIRNIRYVMYDKPRPELLNLTYSVYKGKFQKEPEYDKTAPESEGATKVLSASVSRIPNEFLIRYRGTLRVSEPGEYRFNLGVPGGGGQMKINNQVVVAPGEWNASGKATLPKGDLPFELLYSKFVDWAQPALGLTVAGPGVREFVISEGAGSNGEEVDPIIVEAPTNTILRSFMDMPGEKNTQGRTLRVTHAISVGSPEQVHYTYDLDKGALVQVWRGGFLDATPMWHDRGDGSSRPRGMVQRLGTPVLFLSKLSSPQANWVTDTTGSGFRPKGYVLDENDLPTFRYQSYGASVDDKIRVLSDGHGVQREVTVTNPASDLYARIISGANISALENGMYLVDDQAYVRIDNVAGAKPAIRESNGRQELIVPVKGKVTYTILF
;
A
#
# COMPACT_ATOMS: atom_id res chain seq x y z
N MET A 1 -55.43 32.01 41.65
CA MET A 1 -56.58 31.15 41.98
C MET A 1 -56.58 30.01 40.97
N VAL A 2 -56.40 28.78 41.48
CA VAL A 2 -56.77 27.45 40.94
C VAL A 2 -56.79 27.19 39.42
N ASN A 3 -56.01 26.16 39.04
CA ASN A 3 -56.17 25.13 37.99
C ASN A 3 -57.40 25.18 37.06
N LEU A 4 -57.18 24.90 35.76
CA LEU A 4 -57.57 23.63 35.12
C LEU A 4 -57.17 23.60 33.63
N SER A 5 -57.29 22.41 33.05
CA SER A 5 -56.49 21.76 32.03
C SER A 5 -57.17 21.64 30.65
N LEU A 6 -56.40 21.06 29.72
CA LEU A 6 -56.77 20.35 28.48
C LEU A 6 -57.21 21.17 27.24
N SER A 7 -56.39 21.13 26.18
CA SER A 7 -56.67 20.26 25.02
C SER A 7 -55.50 20.25 24.03
N ALA A 8 -55.24 19.06 23.50
CA ALA A 8 -54.14 18.72 22.61
C ALA A 8 -54.39 19.18 21.16
N ARG A 9 -53.31 19.53 20.46
CA ARG A 9 -53.22 19.40 18.99
C ARG A 9 -51.88 18.76 18.63
N PHE A 10 -51.98 17.54 18.12
CA PHE A 10 -50.93 16.82 17.41
C PHE A 10 -50.90 17.35 15.96
N SER A 11 -49.72 17.72 15.47
CA SER A 11 -49.46 17.88 14.03
C SER A 11 -48.03 17.43 13.74
N GLY A 12 -47.91 16.58 12.72
CA GLY A 12 -46.82 15.64 12.49
C GLY A 12 -45.45 16.26 12.19
N LEU A 13 -44.43 15.54 12.65
CA LEU A 13 -43.04 15.68 12.23
C LEU A 13 -42.89 15.36 10.74
N VAL A 14 -42.33 16.29 9.98
CA VAL A 14 -41.63 16.01 8.72
C VAL A 14 -40.14 15.89 9.07
N GLY A 15 -39.67 14.65 9.20
CA GLY A 15 -38.25 14.34 9.35
C GLY A 15 -37.58 14.26 7.98
N VAL A 16 -36.80 15.27 7.62
CA VAL A 16 -35.91 15.25 6.45
C VAL A 16 -34.60 14.60 6.87
N LEU A 17 -34.46 13.31 6.59
CA LEU A 17 -33.19 12.57 6.72
C LEU A 17 -32.37 12.79 5.44
N TRP A 18 -31.37 13.66 5.52
CA TRP A 18 -30.30 13.75 4.53
C TRP A 18 -29.34 12.58 4.75
N ALA A 19 -29.34 11.62 3.83
CA ALA A 19 -28.36 10.55 3.79
C ALA A 19 -27.00 11.11 3.35
N LEU A 20 -26.01 10.97 4.23
CA LEU A 20 -24.60 11.24 4.00
C LEU A 20 -24.07 10.35 2.87
N GLY A 21 -23.55 10.95 1.80
CA GLY A 21 -22.74 10.28 0.81
C GLY A 21 -21.42 9.84 1.44
N ALA A 22 -21.34 8.58 1.84
CA ALA A 22 -20.09 7.95 2.20
C ALA A 22 -19.37 7.53 0.92
N GLY A 23 -18.36 8.29 0.52
CA GLY A 23 -17.30 7.78 -0.35
C GLY A 23 -16.55 6.68 0.41
N LEU A 24 -17.05 5.45 0.31
CA LEU A 24 -16.30 4.27 0.73
C LEU A 24 -15.17 4.09 -0.26
N SER A 25 -13.95 4.32 0.20
CA SER A 25 -12.76 3.76 -0.43
C SER A 25 -13.03 2.27 -0.66
N LEU A 26 -13.05 1.84 -1.92
CA LEU A 26 -13.05 0.43 -2.28
C LEU A 26 -11.73 -0.16 -1.74
N GLY A 27 -11.76 -0.68 -0.52
CA GLY A 27 -10.71 -1.58 -0.07
C GLY A 27 -10.76 -2.75 -1.03
N GLN A 28 -9.72 -2.92 -1.84
CA GLN A 28 -9.59 -4.12 -2.65
C GLN A 28 -9.73 -5.32 -1.70
N PRO A 29 -10.72 -6.21 -1.91
CA PRO A 29 -10.93 -7.34 -1.01
C PRO A 29 -9.70 -8.25 -1.05
N ALA A 30 -9.26 -8.69 0.13
CA ALA A 30 -8.02 -9.44 0.32
C ALA A 30 -7.84 -10.55 -0.73
N PRO A 31 -6.65 -10.66 -1.37
CA PRO A 31 -6.36 -11.73 -2.32
C PRO A 31 -6.49 -13.11 -1.64
N SER A 32 -6.67 -14.17 -2.44
CA SER A 32 -6.57 -15.56 -1.94
C SER A 32 -5.32 -15.69 -1.05
N PRO A 33 -5.41 -16.35 0.12
CA PRO A 33 -4.27 -16.43 1.04
C PRO A 33 -3.08 -17.04 0.30
N GLY A 34 -2.01 -16.26 0.10
CA GLY A 34 -0.82 -16.71 -0.61
C GLY A 34 -0.19 -17.95 0.04
N ILE A 35 0.40 -18.81 -0.77
CA ILE A 35 1.18 -19.96 -0.31
C ILE A 35 2.48 -19.43 0.28
N SER A 36 2.79 -19.76 1.53
CA SER A 36 4.06 -19.38 2.16
C SER A 36 5.18 -20.31 1.68
N LEU A 37 6.30 -19.75 1.26
CA LEU A 37 7.53 -20.52 1.05
C LEU A 37 8.13 -20.84 2.43
N PRO A 38 8.32 -22.12 2.80
CA PRO A 38 8.77 -22.47 4.14
C PRO A 38 10.24 -22.06 4.35
N LEU A 39 10.51 -21.38 5.47
CA LEU A 39 11.84 -20.95 5.90
C LEU A 39 12.24 -21.62 7.22
N ASN A 40 11.93 -22.91 7.36
CA ASN A 40 12.37 -23.74 8.49
C ASN A 40 13.80 -24.26 8.29
N ASP A 41 14.16 -24.51 7.02
CA ASP A 41 15.47 -24.92 6.54
C ASP A 41 15.62 -24.44 5.07
N LEU A 42 16.67 -24.87 4.37
CA LEU A 42 16.94 -24.48 2.98
C LEU A 42 16.37 -25.47 1.94
N SER A 43 15.50 -26.41 2.32
CA SER A 43 14.95 -27.43 1.40
C SER A 43 14.06 -26.85 0.29
N ALA A 44 13.55 -25.63 0.46
CA ALA A 44 12.83 -24.88 -0.56
C ALA A 44 13.74 -24.39 -1.71
N PHE A 45 15.05 -24.61 -1.60
CA PHE A 45 16.05 -24.09 -2.53
C PHE A 45 16.97 -25.19 -3.07
N VAL A 46 17.44 -24.98 -4.30
CA VAL A 46 18.33 -25.90 -5.00
C VAL A 46 19.78 -25.55 -4.65
N SER A 47 20.52 -26.54 -4.15
CA SER A 47 21.98 -26.47 -3.93
C SER A 47 22.46 -25.21 -3.18
N PRO A 48 21.95 -24.92 -1.96
CA PRO A 48 22.34 -23.74 -1.22
C PRO A 48 23.85 -23.72 -0.90
N THR A 49 24.44 -22.53 -0.98
CA THR A 49 25.85 -22.28 -0.66
C THR A 49 26.07 -21.71 0.75
N PRO A 50 27.29 -21.73 1.30
CA PRO A 50 27.56 -21.35 2.70
C PRO A 50 27.24 -19.90 3.10
N ASN A 51 27.04 -19.00 2.13
CA ASN A 51 26.55 -17.64 2.37
C ASN A 51 25.09 -17.63 2.82
N TRP A 52 24.28 -18.60 2.40
CA TRP A 52 22.87 -18.69 2.75
C TRP A 52 22.64 -19.50 4.02
N ARG A 53 21.75 -19.03 4.88
CA ARG A 53 21.32 -19.72 6.10
C ARG A 53 19.95 -19.28 6.57
N ILE A 54 19.25 -20.16 7.28
CA ILE A 54 18.02 -19.84 8.00
C ILE A 54 18.37 -19.38 9.42
N VAL A 55 17.77 -18.26 9.85
CA VAL A 55 18.02 -17.61 11.15
C VAL A 55 16.71 -17.19 11.81
N GLY A 56 16.75 -16.93 13.12
CA GLY A 56 15.57 -16.49 13.89
C GLY A 56 15.48 -14.97 14.04
N GLY A 57 16.62 -14.28 13.92
CA GLY A 57 16.70 -12.83 14.02
C GLY A 57 17.88 -12.31 13.20
N VAL A 58 17.73 -11.09 12.70
CA VAL A 58 18.74 -10.39 11.91
C VAL A 58 18.73 -8.90 12.27
N ARG A 59 19.91 -8.30 12.27
CA ARG A 59 20.10 -6.87 12.48
C ARG A 59 21.23 -6.36 11.58
N ALA A 60 21.02 -5.22 10.93
CA ALA A 60 22.10 -4.45 10.32
C ALA A 60 22.55 -3.33 11.27
N ASP A 61 23.81 -2.92 11.13
CA ASP A 61 24.34 -1.72 11.78
C ASP A 61 24.49 -0.65 10.70
N LEU A 62 23.83 0.50 10.87
CA LEU A 62 23.88 1.60 9.92
C LEU A 62 25.32 2.09 9.66
N ALA A 63 26.22 1.94 10.64
CA ALA A 63 27.61 2.35 10.54
C ALA A 63 28.53 1.29 9.92
N LYS A 64 28.02 0.07 9.65
CA LYS A 64 28.81 -1.02 9.07
C LYS A 64 28.24 -1.42 7.72
N GLU A 65 29.02 -1.12 6.68
CA GLU A 65 28.68 -1.51 5.32
C GLU A 65 28.62 -3.03 5.19
N ASN A 66 27.63 -3.48 4.42
CA ASN A 66 27.50 -4.84 3.92
C ASN A 66 27.57 -5.94 5.00
N SER A 67 27.08 -5.65 6.21
CA SER A 67 27.18 -6.56 7.36
C SER A 67 25.84 -6.79 8.05
N LEU A 68 25.55 -8.06 8.33
CA LEU A 68 24.39 -8.50 9.11
C LEU A 68 24.85 -9.33 10.31
N VAL A 69 24.22 -9.08 11.45
CA VAL A 69 24.36 -9.89 12.66
C VAL A 69 23.11 -10.75 12.80
N THR A 70 23.29 -12.05 13.01
CA THR A 70 22.18 -13.02 13.05
C THR A 70 22.11 -13.77 14.38
N THR A 71 20.91 -14.17 14.78
CA THR A 71 20.67 -15.08 15.91
C THR A 71 20.12 -16.42 15.42
N LYS A 72 20.39 -17.50 16.17
CA LYS A 72 19.87 -18.84 15.86
C LYS A 72 18.34 -18.85 15.92
N GLY A 73 17.71 -19.60 15.02
CA GLY A 73 16.27 -19.79 14.94
C GLY A 73 15.82 -20.03 13.49
N THR A 74 14.55 -19.82 13.20
CA THR A 74 13.95 -20.03 11.87
C THR A 74 13.07 -18.85 11.45
N GLY A 75 12.66 -18.85 10.17
CA GLY A 75 11.72 -17.87 9.63
C GLY A 75 12.36 -16.74 8.80
N ILE A 76 13.69 -16.60 8.81
CA ILE A 76 14.41 -15.60 8.03
C ILE A 76 15.49 -16.28 7.20
N LEU A 77 15.46 -16.05 5.88
CA LEU A 77 16.55 -16.39 4.97
C LEU A 77 17.58 -15.26 4.99
N ALA A 78 18.83 -15.54 5.33
CA ALA A 78 19.90 -14.55 5.36
C ALA A 78 21.04 -14.92 4.41
N ASN A 79 21.44 -13.95 3.58
CA ASN A 79 22.69 -13.96 2.85
C ASN A 79 23.77 -13.25 3.66
N ILE A 80 24.80 -13.99 4.07
CA ILE A 80 25.99 -13.45 4.71
C ILE A 80 27.14 -13.55 3.72
N PRO A 81 27.61 -12.44 3.14
CA PRO A 81 28.67 -12.45 2.15
C PRO A 81 29.90 -13.20 2.65
N LEU A 82 30.50 -14.01 1.77
CA LEU A 82 31.76 -14.69 2.09
C LEU A 82 32.90 -13.68 2.02
N ALA A 83 33.88 -13.79 2.91
CA ALA A 83 35.06 -12.92 2.87
C ALA A 83 35.88 -13.10 1.58
N HIS A 84 35.92 -14.32 1.04
CA HIS A 84 36.67 -14.67 -0.16
C HIS A 84 35.82 -15.57 -1.07
N PRO A 85 34.85 -15.01 -1.81
CA PRO A 85 34.11 -15.77 -2.81
C PRO A 85 35.07 -16.16 -3.95
N THR A 86 34.97 -17.40 -4.41
CA THR A 86 35.75 -17.91 -5.54
C THR A 86 34.89 -17.81 -6.78
N ALA A 87 35.34 -17.01 -7.74
CA ALA A 87 34.71 -16.94 -9.05
C ALA A 87 34.76 -18.32 -9.73
N ASP A 88 33.66 -18.72 -10.33
CA ASP A 88 33.57 -19.93 -11.14
C ASP A 88 33.11 -19.54 -12.54
N PRO A 89 34.02 -19.47 -13.53
CA PRO A 89 33.65 -19.12 -14.90
C PRO A 89 32.63 -20.08 -15.53
N LYS A 90 32.49 -21.31 -15.00
CA LYS A 90 31.51 -22.29 -15.47
C LYS A 90 30.16 -22.15 -14.78
N ASN A 91 30.11 -21.46 -13.64
CA ASN A 91 28.89 -21.18 -12.89
C ASN A 91 28.94 -19.76 -12.31
N PRO A 92 28.65 -18.73 -13.13
CA PRO A 92 28.67 -17.35 -12.66
C PRO A 92 27.63 -17.05 -11.57
N TYR A 93 26.66 -17.95 -11.36
CA TYR A 93 25.57 -17.81 -10.38
C TYR A 93 25.76 -18.71 -9.16
N LYS A 94 27.00 -19.15 -8.91
CA LYS A 94 27.36 -20.13 -7.87
C LYS A 94 26.82 -19.77 -6.48
N TYR A 95 26.78 -18.49 -6.13
CA TYR A 95 26.38 -18.03 -4.80
C TYR A 95 24.92 -17.58 -4.71
N ASP A 96 24.19 -17.67 -5.81
CA ASP A 96 22.79 -17.31 -5.88
C ASP A 96 21.92 -18.46 -5.40
N LEU A 97 20.72 -18.13 -4.95
CA LEU A 97 19.76 -19.10 -4.45
C LEU A 97 18.60 -19.23 -5.42
N PHE A 98 18.30 -20.47 -5.82
CA PHE A 98 17.18 -20.78 -6.72
C PHE A 98 16.13 -21.57 -5.95
N THR A 99 14.86 -21.22 -6.10
CA THR A 99 13.77 -22.02 -5.50
C THR A 99 13.58 -23.34 -6.23
N THR A 100 13.12 -24.37 -5.51
CA THR A 100 12.60 -25.60 -6.12
C THR A 100 11.25 -25.34 -6.83
N LEU A 101 10.50 -24.34 -6.37
CA LEU A 101 9.31 -23.79 -7.04
C LEU A 101 9.64 -23.38 -8.47
N GLN A 102 8.79 -23.76 -9.42
CA GLN A 102 8.74 -23.22 -10.78
C GLN A 102 7.41 -22.49 -10.97
N HIS A 103 7.43 -21.29 -11.56
CA HIS A 103 6.24 -20.46 -11.71
C HIS A 103 6.11 -19.86 -13.12
N GLY A 104 4.87 -19.65 -13.54
CA GLY A 104 4.49 -18.78 -14.65
C GLY A 104 4.05 -17.42 -14.13
N ASP A 105 2.79 -17.04 -14.39
CA ASP A 105 2.16 -15.88 -13.77
C ASP A 105 2.14 -16.01 -12.24
N ILE A 106 2.53 -14.96 -11.55
CA ILE A 106 2.68 -14.96 -10.10
C ILE A 106 2.35 -13.59 -9.52
N ASP A 107 1.67 -13.58 -8.38
CA ASP A 107 1.78 -12.50 -7.41
C ASP A 107 2.70 -12.95 -6.30
N LEU A 108 3.79 -12.22 -6.09
CA LEU A 108 4.83 -12.47 -5.09
C LEU A 108 4.82 -11.35 -4.06
N GLU A 109 4.81 -11.71 -2.79
CA GLU A 109 4.92 -10.80 -1.66
C GLU A 109 6.07 -11.27 -0.76
N LEU A 110 6.94 -10.37 -0.35
CA LEU A 110 8.04 -10.66 0.57
C LEU A 110 8.43 -9.43 1.37
N GLU A 111 9.08 -9.65 2.51
CA GLU A 111 9.79 -8.61 3.23
C GLU A 111 11.29 -8.83 3.12
N TYR A 112 12.06 -7.75 2.93
CA TYR A 112 13.51 -7.82 2.89
C TYR A 112 14.17 -6.71 3.71
N MET A 113 15.31 -7.02 4.32
CA MET A 113 16.17 -6.08 5.03
C MET A 113 17.53 -6.08 4.34
N MET A 114 18.12 -4.90 4.21
CA MET A 114 19.46 -4.75 3.64
C MET A 114 20.42 -4.06 4.59
N ALA A 115 21.68 -4.49 4.54
CA ALA A 115 22.75 -3.74 5.17
C ALA A 115 23.10 -2.46 4.38
N SER A 116 23.76 -1.51 5.04
CA SER A 116 24.24 -0.29 4.40
C SER A 116 25.14 -0.63 3.21
N LYS A 117 24.94 0.05 2.07
CA LYS A 117 25.66 -0.15 0.80
C LYS A 117 25.54 -1.55 0.19
N SER A 118 24.56 -2.35 0.63
CA SER A 118 24.31 -3.69 0.09
C SER A 118 23.59 -3.65 -1.27
N ASN A 119 23.74 -4.75 -2.02
CA ASN A 119 23.11 -5.00 -3.31
C ASN A 119 22.73 -6.49 -3.43
N SER A 120 21.56 -6.75 -4.00
CA SER A 120 21.01 -8.07 -4.33
C SER A 120 19.92 -7.87 -5.39
N GLY A 121 19.21 -8.92 -5.75
CA GLY A 121 18.12 -8.87 -6.73
C GLY A 121 17.22 -10.08 -6.60
N VAL A 122 15.93 -9.89 -6.86
CA VAL A 122 14.96 -10.98 -7.00
C VAL A 122 14.64 -11.14 -8.47
N TYR A 123 14.95 -12.30 -9.01
CA TYR A 123 14.74 -12.65 -10.41
C TYR A 123 13.48 -13.48 -10.55
N LEU A 124 12.51 -12.96 -11.29
CA LEU A 124 11.31 -13.69 -11.71
C LEU A 124 11.71 -14.69 -12.82
N GLN A 125 11.32 -15.95 -12.67
CA GLN A 125 11.71 -17.05 -13.56
C GLN A 125 13.23 -17.21 -13.76
N GLY A 126 14.05 -16.68 -12.85
CA GLY A 126 15.51 -16.61 -12.94
C GLY A 126 16.02 -15.66 -14.02
N ARG A 127 15.15 -14.81 -14.59
CA ARG A 127 15.39 -14.03 -15.82
C ARG A 127 15.18 -12.54 -15.69
N TYR A 128 14.19 -12.12 -14.91
CA TYR A 128 13.79 -10.71 -14.84
C TYR A 128 14.08 -10.17 -13.44
N GLU A 129 15.15 -9.40 -13.33
CA GLU A 129 15.61 -8.83 -12.07
C GLU A 129 14.77 -7.64 -11.63
N ILE A 130 14.22 -7.76 -10.43
CA ILE A 130 13.78 -6.64 -9.62
C ILE A 130 14.90 -6.32 -8.63
N GLN A 131 15.45 -5.13 -8.76
CA GLN A 131 16.66 -4.71 -8.06
C GLN A 131 16.41 -4.51 -6.56
N LEU A 132 17.28 -5.06 -5.71
CA LEU A 132 17.30 -4.80 -4.27
C LEU A 132 18.60 -4.08 -3.91
N ARG A 133 18.53 -2.76 -3.72
CA ARG A 133 19.71 -1.92 -3.45
C ARG A 133 19.51 -1.01 -2.25
N ASP A 134 20.58 -0.75 -1.49
CA ASP A 134 20.55 0.33 -0.52
C ASP A 134 20.53 1.64 -1.30
N SER A 135 19.33 2.16 -1.48
CA SER A 135 19.05 3.41 -2.18
C SER A 135 18.43 4.43 -1.22
N TRP A 136 18.69 4.34 0.08
CA TRP A 136 18.12 5.26 1.07
C TRP A 136 18.51 6.73 0.83
N ASP A 137 19.73 6.95 0.34
CA ASP A 137 20.31 8.26 0.00
C ASP A 137 20.03 8.71 -1.45
N VAL A 138 19.23 7.96 -2.21
CA VAL A 138 18.95 8.26 -3.62
C VAL A 138 17.74 9.18 -3.75
N ARG A 139 17.90 10.33 -4.41
CA ARG A 139 16.77 11.24 -4.68
C ARG A 139 16.01 10.86 -5.94
N THR A 140 16.75 10.66 -7.04
CA THR A 140 16.19 10.29 -8.34
C THR A 140 16.66 8.88 -8.69
N PRO A 141 15.82 7.86 -8.50
CA PRO A 141 16.21 6.48 -8.78
C PRO A 141 16.51 6.29 -10.27
N ASN A 142 17.53 5.49 -10.55
CA ASN A 142 17.81 4.95 -11.88
C ASN A 142 17.51 3.44 -11.93
N VAL A 143 17.83 2.79 -13.06
CA VAL A 143 17.54 1.36 -13.29
C VAL A 143 18.30 0.41 -12.35
N HIS A 144 19.37 0.88 -11.70
CA HIS A 144 20.18 0.12 -10.75
C HIS A 144 19.81 0.38 -9.29
N ASP A 145 18.78 1.18 -9.02
CA ASP A 145 18.29 1.48 -7.68
C ASP A 145 17.13 0.60 -7.27
N ASN A 146 16.86 0.58 -5.97
CA ASN A 146 15.87 -0.30 -5.33
C ASN A 146 14.49 -0.24 -6.03
N GLY A 147 13.97 -1.42 -6.40
CA GLY A 147 12.69 -1.56 -7.10
C GLY A 147 12.73 -1.24 -8.59
N GLY A 148 13.88 -0.93 -9.16
CA GLY A 148 14.09 -0.87 -10.61
C GLY A 148 13.91 -2.26 -11.25
N VAL A 149 13.32 -2.28 -12.45
CA VAL A 149 13.46 -3.42 -13.35
C VAL A 149 14.81 -3.25 -14.05
N TYR A 150 15.72 -4.18 -13.81
CA TYR A 150 17.10 -4.02 -14.28
C TYR A 150 17.20 -4.04 -15.80
N GLU A 151 18.22 -3.40 -16.33
CA GLU A 151 18.42 -3.31 -17.77
C GLU A 151 18.85 -4.63 -18.40
N ARG A 152 18.57 -4.77 -19.70
CA ARG A 152 19.16 -5.77 -20.58
C ARG A 152 20.55 -5.33 -21.01
N TRP A 153 21.33 -6.27 -21.53
CA TRP A 153 22.69 -6.00 -21.99
C TRP A 153 22.94 -6.53 -23.40
N ASP A 154 23.53 -5.71 -24.26
CA ASP A 154 23.97 -6.08 -25.61
C ASP A 154 25.36 -5.52 -25.89
N GLU A 155 26.36 -6.39 -25.90
CA GLU A 155 27.77 -6.05 -26.16
C GLU A 155 28.00 -5.46 -27.56
N LYS A 156 27.07 -5.65 -28.50
CA LYS A 156 27.19 -5.14 -29.87
C LYS A 156 26.77 -3.68 -29.99
N ARG A 157 26.10 -3.12 -28.97
CA ARG A 157 25.70 -1.70 -28.95
C ARG A 157 26.91 -0.80 -28.67
N PRO A 158 26.86 0.48 -29.07
CA PRO A 158 27.90 1.44 -28.76
C PRO A 158 28.18 1.53 -27.25
N GLU A 159 29.41 1.88 -26.89
CA GLU A 159 29.80 2.11 -25.49
C GLU A 159 28.91 3.18 -24.86
N GLY A 160 28.46 2.96 -23.62
CA GLY A 160 27.43 3.79 -22.97
C GLY A 160 25.98 3.53 -23.40
N GLN A 161 25.73 2.63 -24.38
CA GLN A 161 24.38 2.22 -24.81
C GLN A 161 24.17 0.69 -24.74
N LYS A 162 25.10 -0.03 -24.11
CA LYS A 162 25.04 -1.49 -23.93
C LYS A 162 23.89 -1.91 -23.02
N GLY A 163 23.61 -1.11 -22.00
CA GLY A 163 22.42 -1.19 -21.18
C GLY A 163 21.20 -0.65 -21.92
N TYR A 164 20.10 -1.41 -21.96
CA TYR A 164 18.87 -0.98 -22.62
C TYR A 164 17.62 -1.62 -21.98
N GLU A 165 16.45 -1.00 -22.19
CA GLU A 165 15.16 -1.51 -21.69
C GLU A 165 15.11 -1.79 -20.17
N GLY A 166 15.90 -1.05 -19.39
CA GLY A 166 15.73 -0.98 -17.94
C GLY A 166 14.69 0.08 -17.56
N HIS A 167 14.00 -0.12 -16.44
CA HIS A 167 12.97 0.79 -15.96
C HIS A 167 13.24 1.16 -14.50
N ALA A 168 13.57 2.44 -14.27
CA ALA A 168 13.74 2.98 -12.92
C ALA A 168 12.41 2.96 -12.15
N ALA A 169 12.47 2.85 -10.83
CA ALA A 169 11.29 3.05 -9.98
C ALA A 169 10.73 4.47 -10.18
N ARG A 170 9.39 4.62 -10.17
CA ARG A 170 8.73 5.94 -10.33
C ARG A 170 9.16 6.99 -9.29
N GLN A 171 9.57 6.54 -8.09
CA GLN A 171 10.07 7.37 -7.00
C GLN A 171 10.85 6.50 -6.00
N ASN A 172 11.76 7.11 -5.24
CA ASN A 172 12.41 6.40 -4.15
C ASN A 172 11.49 6.31 -2.93
N VAL A 173 11.19 5.10 -2.50
CA VAL A 173 10.36 4.79 -1.34
C VAL A 173 11.05 3.81 -0.39
N SER A 174 12.38 3.74 -0.48
CA SER A 174 13.22 2.89 0.36
C SER A 174 13.24 3.40 1.80
N ARG A 175 13.16 2.46 2.73
CA ARG A 175 13.53 2.70 4.13
C ARG A 175 15.04 2.70 4.35
N ALA A 176 15.48 3.21 5.49
CA ALA A 176 16.88 3.14 5.92
C ALA A 176 17.42 1.70 5.99
N PRO A 177 18.74 1.48 5.80
CA PRO A 177 19.35 0.17 5.96
C PRO A 177 19.11 -0.40 7.36
N GLY A 178 18.89 -1.71 7.44
CA GLY A 178 18.53 -2.39 8.68
C GLY A 178 17.05 -2.32 9.06
N LEU A 179 16.21 -1.63 8.28
CA LEU A 179 14.76 -1.66 8.41
C LEU A 179 14.16 -2.63 7.38
N TRP A 180 13.01 -3.23 7.71
CA TRP A 180 12.31 -4.14 6.79
C TRP A 180 11.52 -3.36 5.75
N GLN A 181 11.79 -3.68 4.49
CA GLN A 181 11.08 -3.24 3.31
C GLN A 181 9.98 -4.27 2.97
N HIS A 182 8.84 -3.83 2.46
CA HIS A 182 7.75 -4.70 2.04
C HIS A 182 7.54 -4.59 0.53
N LEU A 183 7.72 -5.69 -0.19
CA LEU A 183 7.67 -5.75 -1.65
C LEU A 183 6.54 -6.65 -2.11
N LYS A 184 5.72 -6.15 -3.03
CA LYS A 184 4.73 -6.92 -3.77
C LYS A 184 5.01 -6.77 -5.27
N ILE A 185 5.02 -7.88 -5.98
CA ILE A 185 5.25 -7.96 -7.41
C ILE A 185 4.10 -8.73 -8.03
N SER A 186 3.50 -8.16 -9.06
CA SER A 186 2.54 -8.82 -9.92
C SER A 186 3.15 -9.02 -11.30
N PHE A 187 3.32 -10.28 -11.69
CA PHE A 187 4.04 -10.67 -12.89
C PHE A 187 3.21 -11.56 -13.80
N GLN A 188 3.32 -11.30 -15.09
CA GLN A 188 2.84 -12.13 -16.19
C GLN A 188 4.05 -12.72 -16.92
N ALA A 189 4.09 -14.05 -17.01
CA ALA A 189 5.12 -14.77 -17.75
C ALA A 189 4.93 -14.60 -19.27
N PRO A 190 6.00 -14.75 -20.08
CA PRO A 190 5.85 -14.73 -21.53
C PRO A 190 5.01 -15.92 -22.02
N ARG A 191 4.33 -15.76 -23.16
CA ARG A 191 3.50 -16.82 -23.77
C ARG A 191 4.16 -17.37 -25.01
N PHE A 192 3.91 -18.65 -25.28
CA PHE A 192 4.44 -19.36 -26.44
C PHE A 192 3.33 -20.17 -27.11
N ASN A 193 3.38 -20.27 -28.43
CA ASN A 193 2.51 -21.18 -29.17
C ASN A 193 3.00 -22.64 -29.07
N ALA A 194 2.24 -23.57 -29.65
CA ALA A 194 2.59 -25.00 -29.65
C ALA A 194 3.92 -25.33 -30.34
N ASN A 195 4.44 -24.44 -31.20
CA ASN A 195 5.73 -24.58 -31.87
C ASN A 195 6.89 -23.99 -31.04
N GLY A 196 6.62 -23.52 -29.81
CA GLY A 196 7.62 -22.87 -28.96
C GLY A 196 7.99 -21.45 -29.37
N GLN A 197 7.23 -20.83 -30.28
CA GLN A 197 7.47 -19.44 -30.69
C GLN A 197 6.77 -18.49 -29.70
N LYS A 198 7.47 -17.46 -29.25
CA LYS A 198 6.90 -16.45 -28.35
C LYS A 198 5.74 -15.72 -29.03
N THR A 199 4.60 -15.65 -28.34
CA THR A 199 3.38 -14.95 -28.78
C THR A 199 3.07 -13.71 -27.96
N GLU A 200 3.61 -13.62 -26.74
CA GLU A 200 3.43 -12.48 -25.85
C GLU A 200 4.66 -12.30 -24.96
N ASN A 201 5.05 -11.06 -24.72
CA ASN A 201 6.16 -10.71 -23.84
C ASN A 201 5.80 -10.94 -22.36
N ALA A 202 6.83 -11.11 -21.53
CA ALA A 202 6.66 -11.04 -20.10
C ALA A 202 6.29 -9.61 -19.70
N ARG A 203 5.65 -9.44 -18.54
CA ARG A 203 5.20 -8.12 -18.08
C ARG A 203 5.19 -8.05 -16.57
N VAL A 204 5.79 -6.99 -16.04
CA VAL A 204 5.57 -6.58 -14.65
C VAL A 204 4.30 -5.75 -14.64
N ILE A 205 3.19 -6.38 -14.25
CA ILE A 205 1.89 -5.71 -14.18
C ILE A 205 1.95 -4.60 -13.13
N ARG A 206 2.56 -4.87 -11.97
CA ARG A 206 2.68 -3.89 -10.87
C ARG A 206 3.79 -4.27 -9.91
N ILE A 207 4.49 -3.28 -9.38
CA ILE A 207 5.33 -3.43 -8.19
C ILE A 207 4.93 -2.36 -7.17
N GLU A 208 4.65 -2.81 -5.96
CA GLU A 208 4.44 -1.97 -4.78
C GLU A 208 5.58 -2.19 -3.79
N LEU A 209 6.23 -1.11 -3.40
CA LEU A 209 7.27 -1.09 -2.37
C LEU A 209 6.81 -0.19 -1.22
N ASN A 210 6.75 -0.73 -0.01
CA ASN A 210 6.31 -0.04 1.20
C ASN A 210 4.96 0.68 1.05
N GLY A 211 4.02 0.04 0.35
CA GLY A 211 2.67 0.59 0.11
C GLY A 211 2.57 1.60 -1.05
N VAL A 212 3.65 1.82 -1.80
CA VAL A 212 3.69 2.76 -2.93
C VAL A 212 3.96 2.03 -4.23
N VAL A 213 3.20 2.37 -5.28
CA VAL A 213 3.40 1.84 -6.63
C VAL A 213 4.65 2.46 -7.26
N ILE A 214 5.61 1.61 -7.62
CA ILE A 214 6.88 2.02 -8.19
C ILE A 214 7.10 1.53 -9.63
N GLN A 215 6.40 0.47 -10.04
CA GLN A 215 6.31 0.00 -11.42
C GLN A 215 4.85 -0.35 -11.71
N ASP A 216 4.40 -0.09 -12.92
CA ASP A 216 3.02 -0.35 -13.31
C ASP A 216 2.95 -0.43 -14.84
N ASP A 217 2.50 -1.60 -15.29
CA ASP A 217 2.42 -2.08 -16.67
C ASP A 217 3.72 -2.01 -17.51
N VAL A 218 4.81 -2.58 -16.99
CA VAL A 218 6.11 -2.63 -17.68
C VAL A 218 6.24 -3.90 -18.51
N GLU A 219 6.27 -3.75 -19.84
CA GLU A 219 6.53 -4.84 -20.78
C GLU A 219 8.02 -5.21 -20.83
N LEU A 220 8.32 -6.51 -20.82
CA LEU A 220 9.68 -7.04 -20.84
C LEU A 220 9.88 -7.88 -22.10
N THR A 221 10.68 -7.36 -23.04
CA THR A 221 10.91 -8.03 -24.33
C THR A 221 11.81 -9.27 -24.21
N GLY A 222 12.31 -9.57 -23.00
CA GLY A 222 13.15 -10.72 -22.66
C GLY A 222 14.08 -10.45 -21.47
N PRO A 223 15.06 -11.34 -21.22
CA PRO A 223 15.74 -11.43 -19.92
C PRO A 223 16.61 -10.22 -19.59
N THR A 224 16.63 -9.81 -18.33
CA THR A 224 17.51 -8.75 -17.83
C THR A 224 18.96 -9.24 -17.77
N ARG A 225 19.90 -8.30 -17.65
CA ARG A 225 21.29 -8.63 -17.39
C ARG A 225 21.39 -9.50 -16.14
N GLY A 226 22.34 -10.42 -16.17
CA GLY A 226 22.53 -11.36 -15.07
C GLY A 226 21.58 -12.54 -15.09
N SER A 227 20.62 -12.66 -16.02
CA SER A 227 19.72 -13.83 -16.15
C SER A 227 20.46 -15.17 -16.11
N ALA A 228 19.90 -16.15 -15.37
CA ALA A 228 20.46 -17.50 -15.29
C ALA A 228 20.26 -18.32 -16.57
N PHE A 229 19.44 -17.82 -17.49
CA PHE A 229 19.04 -18.50 -18.72
C PHE A 229 19.11 -17.56 -19.92
N ASP A 230 19.66 -18.05 -21.02
CA ASP A 230 19.82 -17.27 -22.26
C ASP A 230 18.50 -17.08 -23.02
N THR A 231 17.50 -17.92 -22.75
CA THR A 231 16.21 -17.94 -23.46
C THR A 231 15.05 -17.81 -22.49
N GLU A 232 13.98 -17.13 -22.91
CA GLU A 232 12.71 -17.05 -22.18
C GLU A 232 12.01 -18.42 -22.14
N SER A 233 11.19 -18.63 -21.11
CA SER A 233 10.39 -19.84 -20.92
C SER A 233 9.07 -19.47 -20.25
N ALA A 234 8.03 -20.26 -20.49
CA ALA A 234 6.72 -20.08 -19.83
C ALA A 234 6.81 -20.30 -18.31
N MET A 235 7.79 -21.08 -17.84
CA MET A 235 8.04 -21.32 -16.42
C MET A 235 9.52 -21.18 -16.05
N GLY A 236 9.79 -20.79 -14.81
CA GLY A 236 11.13 -20.77 -14.22
C GLY A 236 11.11 -20.60 -12.69
N PRO A 237 12.27 -20.73 -12.01
CA PRO A 237 12.36 -20.56 -10.57
C PRO A 237 12.35 -19.09 -10.16
N LEU A 238 12.07 -18.80 -8.89
CA LEU A 238 12.57 -17.55 -8.31
C LEU A 238 14.07 -17.71 -8.06
N ARG A 239 14.83 -16.65 -8.31
CA ARG A 239 16.25 -16.58 -7.96
C ARG A 239 16.53 -15.35 -7.10
N ILE A 240 17.42 -15.50 -6.14
CA ILE A 240 17.89 -14.43 -5.27
C ILE A 240 19.40 -14.30 -5.43
N GLN A 241 19.88 -13.12 -5.79
CA GLN A 241 21.30 -12.85 -6.00
C GLN A 241 22.07 -12.81 -4.67
N GLY A 242 23.16 -13.56 -4.57
CA GLY A 242 23.85 -13.82 -3.29
C GLY A 242 25.33 -13.40 -3.25
N ASP A 243 25.92 -12.99 -4.37
CA ASP A 243 27.33 -12.61 -4.49
C ASP A 243 27.61 -11.10 -4.32
N HIS A 244 26.58 -10.25 -4.30
CA HIS A 244 26.75 -8.79 -4.30
C HIS A 244 26.68 -8.13 -2.91
N GLY A 245 25.95 -8.71 -1.96
CA GLY A 245 25.80 -8.08 -0.64
C GLY A 245 24.90 -8.80 0.36
N ALA A 246 24.94 -8.33 1.61
CA ALA A 246 24.21 -8.88 2.73
C ALA A 246 22.74 -8.46 2.68
N VAL A 247 21.85 -9.44 2.62
CA VAL A 247 20.40 -9.27 2.54
C VAL A 247 19.72 -10.32 3.41
N ALA A 248 18.60 -9.97 4.02
CA ALA A 248 17.73 -10.91 4.70
C ALA A 248 16.31 -10.82 4.15
N ILE A 249 15.63 -11.95 4.03
CA ILE A 249 14.29 -12.05 3.45
C ILE A 249 13.41 -12.89 4.38
N ARG A 250 12.18 -12.45 4.61
CA ARG A 250 11.17 -13.19 5.38
C ARG A 250 9.80 -13.06 4.73
N ASN A 251 8.83 -13.82 5.23
CA ASN A 251 7.43 -13.73 4.81
C ASN A 251 7.23 -13.88 3.29
N ILE A 252 8.03 -14.72 2.62
CA ILE A 252 7.88 -14.98 1.19
C ILE A 252 6.58 -15.73 0.96
N ARG A 253 5.65 -15.11 0.24
CA ARG A 253 4.33 -15.65 -0.10
C ARG A 253 4.04 -15.44 -1.57
N TYR A 254 3.32 -16.37 -2.17
CA TYR A 254 2.95 -16.25 -3.57
C TYR A 254 1.59 -16.84 -3.90
N VAL A 255 1.00 -16.33 -4.99
CA VAL A 255 -0.16 -16.92 -5.66
C VAL A 255 0.24 -17.14 -7.12
N MET A 256 0.12 -18.38 -7.60
CA MET A 256 0.33 -18.69 -9.01
C MET A 256 -1.00 -18.62 -9.76
N TYR A 257 -0.93 -18.24 -11.04
CA TYR A 257 -2.09 -18.19 -11.91
C TYR A 257 -1.91 -19.12 -13.11
N ASP A 258 -2.10 -20.41 -12.85
CA ASP A 258 -1.84 -21.53 -13.78
C ASP A 258 -3.11 -22.27 -14.21
N LYS A 259 -4.30 -21.78 -13.81
CA LYS A 259 -5.58 -22.43 -14.10
C LYS A 259 -6.32 -21.74 -15.24
N PRO A 260 -7.09 -22.49 -16.05
CA PRO A 260 -7.94 -21.90 -17.07
C PRO A 260 -8.95 -20.92 -16.44
N ARG A 261 -9.12 -19.77 -17.09
CA ARG A 261 -10.15 -18.80 -16.74
C ARG A 261 -11.54 -19.45 -16.89
N PRO A 262 -12.51 -19.12 -16.02
CA PRO A 262 -13.89 -19.49 -16.26
C PRO A 262 -14.43 -18.78 -17.51
N GLU A 263 -15.30 -19.45 -18.25
CA GLU A 263 -15.82 -18.97 -19.54
C GLU A 263 -17.34 -18.85 -19.51
N LEU A 264 -17.88 -17.80 -20.14
CA LEU A 264 -19.31 -17.67 -20.38
C LEU A 264 -19.66 -18.24 -21.76
N LEU A 265 -20.60 -19.18 -21.77
CA LEU A 265 -21.05 -19.90 -22.95
C LEU A 265 -22.55 -19.73 -23.13
N ASN A 266 -23.01 -19.84 -24.38
CA ASN A 266 -24.44 -19.85 -24.73
C ASN A 266 -25.22 -18.67 -24.15
N LEU A 267 -24.60 -17.47 -24.13
CA LEU A 267 -25.22 -16.28 -23.56
C LEU A 267 -26.40 -15.81 -24.41
N THR A 268 -27.48 -15.49 -23.72
CA THR A 268 -28.68 -14.86 -24.26
C THR A 268 -29.02 -13.65 -23.40
N TYR A 269 -29.71 -12.67 -23.97
CA TYR A 269 -30.19 -11.50 -23.27
C TYR A 269 -31.67 -11.24 -23.56
N SER A 270 -32.35 -10.61 -22.61
CA SER A 270 -33.68 -10.02 -22.77
C SER A 270 -33.66 -8.62 -22.15
N VAL A 271 -34.15 -7.61 -22.87
CA VAL A 271 -34.26 -6.23 -22.42
C VAL A 271 -35.73 -5.90 -22.17
N TYR A 272 -36.02 -5.30 -21.03
CA TYR A 272 -37.35 -4.86 -20.64
C TYR A 272 -37.33 -3.36 -20.43
N LYS A 273 -38.30 -2.64 -21.00
CA LYS A 273 -38.45 -1.20 -20.82
C LYS A 273 -39.22 -0.90 -19.53
N GLY A 274 -38.71 0.03 -18.72
CA GLY A 274 -39.34 0.49 -17.48
C GLY A 274 -38.37 0.62 -16.32
N LYS A 275 -38.86 1.22 -15.23
CA LYS A 275 -38.10 1.42 -13.99
C LYS A 275 -38.25 0.23 -13.05
N PHE A 276 -37.21 -0.61 -12.95
CA PHE A 276 -37.26 -1.84 -12.15
C PHE A 276 -36.36 -1.75 -10.90
N GLN A 277 -36.96 -1.54 -9.71
CA GLN A 277 -36.23 -1.73 -8.44
C GLN A 277 -36.29 -3.18 -7.94
N LYS A 278 -37.16 -4.00 -8.53
CA LYS A 278 -37.34 -5.43 -8.27
C LYS A 278 -37.50 -6.15 -9.61
N GLU A 279 -37.26 -7.46 -9.61
CA GLU A 279 -37.47 -8.30 -10.81
C GLU A 279 -38.94 -8.21 -11.28
N PRO A 280 -39.20 -8.05 -12.59
CA PRO A 280 -40.55 -8.14 -13.14
C PRO A 280 -41.05 -9.59 -13.18
N GLU A 281 -42.36 -9.74 -13.29
CA GLU A 281 -42.99 -11.02 -13.64
C GLU A 281 -42.72 -11.29 -15.13
N TYR A 282 -41.64 -12.02 -15.40
CA TYR A 282 -41.14 -12.28 -16.77
C TYR A 282 -42.12 -13.04 -17.67
N ASP A 283 -43.06 -13.79 -17.08
CA ASP A 283 -44.14 -14.48 -17.79
C ASP A 283 -45.27 -13.54 -18.24
N LYS A 284 -45.38 -12.34 -17.62
CA LYS A 284 -46.40 -11.33 -17.94
C LYS A 284 -45.85 -10.08 -18.61
N THR A 285 -44.52 -9.96 -18.70
CA THR A 285 -43.85 -8.81 -19.29
C THR A 285 -43.07 -9.28 -20.50
N ALA A 286 -43.52 -8.91 -21.71
CA ALA A 286 -42.77 -9.21 -22.92
C ALA A 286 -41.47 -8.36 -22.97
N PRO A 287 -40.33 -8.93 -23.38
CA PRO A 287 -39.13 -8.15 -23.60
C PRO A 287 -39.28 -7.22 -24.82
N GLU A 288 -38.70 -6.02 -24.72
CA GLU A 288 -38.56 -5.08 -25.85
C GLU A 288 -37.64 -5.65 -26.94
N SER A 289 -36.59 -6.37 -26.51
CA SER A 289 -35.66 -7.06 -27.41
C SER A 289 -35.01 -8.24 -26.71
N GLU A 290 -34.73 -9.30 -27.45
CA GLU A 290 -33.99 -10.46 -26.96
C GLU A 290 -33.13 -11.09 -28.06
N GLY A 291 -32.10 -11.83 -27.67
CA GLY A 291 -31.24 -12.49 -28.64
C GLY A 291 -30.05 -13.22 -28.01
N ALA A 292 -29.24 -13.83 -28.87
CA ALA A 292 -27.95 -14.41 -28.49
C ALA A 292 -26.87 -13.33 -28.44
N THR A 293 -25.88 -13.52 -27.57
CA THR A 293 -24.67 -12.68 -27.48
C THR A 293 -23.47 -13.54 -27.11
N LYS A 294 -22.27 -13.01 -27.30
CA LYS A 294 -21.02 -13.62 -26.83
C LYS A 294 -20.41 -12.88 -25.63
N VAL A 295 -20.93 -11.70 -25.30
CA VAL A 295 -20.40 -10.81 -24.26
C VAL A 295 -21.52 -10.27 -23.40
N LEU A 296 -21.20 -9.95 -22.14
CA LEU A 296 -22.05 -9.17 -21.25
C LEU A 296 -21.78 -7.68 -21.52
N SER A 297 -22.80 -6.89 -21.87
CA SER A 297 -22.62 -5.48 -22.22
C SER A 297 -23.91 -4.67 -22.11
N ALA A 298 -23.87 -3.49 -21.52
CA ALA A 298 -25.02 -2.59 -21.51
C ALA A 298 -25.51 -2.22 -22.93
N SER A 299 -24.64 -2.31 -23.94
CA SER A 299 -24.90 -1.96 -25.34
C SER A 299 -25.93 -2.84 -26.05
N VAL A 300 -26.35 -3.96 -25.45
CA VAL A 300 -27.46 -4.76 -26.00
C VAL A 300 -28.81 -4.02 -25.89
N SER A 301 -28.91 -3.04 -24.98
CA SER A 301 -30.07 -2.15 -24.88
C SER A 301 -29.87 -0.91 -25.75
N ARG A 302 -30.87 -0.60 -26.58
CA ARG A 302 -30.97 0.70 -27.27
C ARG A 302 -31.70 1.77 -26.45
N ILE A 303 -32.17 1.40 -25.25
CA ILE A 303 -32.88 2.29 -24.34
C ILE A 303 -31.84 2.94 -23.43
N PRO A 304 -31.74 4.28 -23.40
CA PRO A 304 -30.67 4.97 -22.66
C PRO A 304 -30.89 4.96 -21.14
N ASN A 305 -32.14 4.85 -20.66
CA ASN A 305 -32.45 4.74 -19.25
C ASN A 305 -33.79 4.03 -19.01
N GLU A 306 -34.06 3.67 -17.75
CA GLU A 306 -35.26 2.95 -17.34
C GLU A 306 -35.45 1.67 -18.16
N PHE A 307 -34.50 0.76 -17.98
CA PHE A 307 -34.56 -0.57 -18.55
C PHE A 307 -34.06 -1.62 -17.56
N LEU A 308 -34.35 -2.88 -17.84
CA LEU A 308 -33.71 -4.04 -17.24
C LEU A 308 -33.15 -4.96 -18.32
N ILE A 309 -31.88 -5.34 -18.22
CA ILE A 309 -31.26 -6.39 -19.01
C ILE A 309 -31.13 -7.64 -18.14
N ARG A 310 -31.62 -8.76 -18.67
CA ARG A 310 -31.46 -10.09 -18.08
C ARG A 310 -30.61 -10.94 -18.99
N TYR A 311 -29.47 -11.39 -18.50
CA TYR A 311 -28.62 -12.37 -19.17
C TYR A 311 -28.86 -13.77 -18.63
N ARG A 312 -28.84 -14.76 -19.51
CA ARG A 312 -28.83 -16.19 -19.17
C ARG A 312 -27.80 -16.92 -20.02
N GLY A 313 -27.13 -17.90 -19.44
CA GLY A 313 -26.21 -18.76 -20.17
C GLY A 313 -25.57 -19.80 -19.26
N THR A 314 -24.32 -20.15 -19.56
CA THR A 314 -23.55 -21.16 -18.83
C THR A 314 -22.20 -20.57 -18.43
N LEU A 315 -21.83 -20.71 -17.16
CA LEU A 315 -20.48 -20.47 -16.68
C LEU A 315 -19.74 -21.81 -16.61
N ARG A 316 -18.72 -21.98 -17.44
CA ARG A 316 -17.82 -23.14 -17.41
C ARG A 316 -16.70 -22.90 -16.41
N VAL A 317 -16.61 -23.76 -15.40
CA VAL A 317 -15.59 -23.75 -14.35
C VAL A 317 -14.68 -24.96 -14.50
N SER A 318 -13.39 -24.72 -14.71
CA SER A 318 -12.39 -25.79 -14.88
C SER A 318 -11.78 -26.25 -13.57
N GLU A 319 -11.54 -25.32 -12.64
CA GLU A 319 -10.95 -25.58 -11.32
C GLU A 319 -12.02 -25.33 -10.23
N PRO A 320 -12.36 -26.32 -9.40
CA PRO A 320 -13.33 -26.09 -8.33
C PRO A 320 -12.74 -25.22 -7.20
N GLY A 321 -13.58 -24.44 -6.53
CA GLY A 321 -13.20 -23.69 -5.33
C GLY A 321 -13.96 -22.37 -5.16
N GLU A 322 -13.49 -21.50 -4.26
CA GLU A 322 -14.11 -20.20 -4.00
C GLU A 322 -13.77 -19.20 -5.11
N TYR A 323 -14.79 -18.77 -5.85
CA TYR A 323 -14.71 -17.68 -6.82
C TYR A 323 -15.31 -16.40 -6.24
N ARG A 324 -14.71 -15.28 -6.59
CA ARG A 324 -15.19 -13.93 -6.27
C ARG A 324 -15.58 -13.21 -7.54
N PHE A 325 -16.67 -12.46 -7.46
CA PHE A 325 -17.22 -11.67 -8.55
C PHE A 325 -17.43 -10.23 -8.08
N ASN A 326 -17.02 -9.26 -8.91
CA ASN A 326 -17.33 -7.85 -8.69
C ASN A 326 -18.14 -7.33 -9.90
N LEU A 327 -19.35 -6.85 -9.61
CA LEU A 327 -20.33 -6.38 -10.57
C LEU A 327 -20.45 -4.86 -10.48
N GLY A 328 -20.13 -4.15 -11.56
CA GLY A 328 -20.37 -2.73 -11.74
C GLY A 328 -21.57 -2.50 -12.65
N VAL A 329 -22.54 -1.74 -12.15
CA VAL A 329 -23.81 -1.41 -12.81
C VAL A 329 -24.17 0.07 -12.58
N PRO A 330 -23.41 1.02 -13.15
CA PRO A 330 -23.60 2.45 -12.92
C PRO A 330 -25.05 2.91 -13.14
N GLY A 331 -25.53 3.75 -12.24
CA GLY A 331 -26.88 4.32 -12.28
C GLY A 331 -28.02 3.31 -12.11
N GLY A 332 -27.75 2.15 -11.54
CA GLY A 332 -28.69 1.05 -11.50
C GLY A 332 -28.45 0.03 -10.39
N GLY A 333 -29.26 -1.02 -10.39
CA GLY A 333 -29.15 -2.19 -9.53
C GLY A 333 -28.70 -3.43 -10.29
N GLY A 334 -27.93 -4.30 -9.64
CA GLY A 334 -27.38 -5.51 -10.23
C GLY A 334 -27.52 -6.71 -9.32
N GLN A 335 -27.64 -7.90 -9.92
CA GLN A 335 -27.67 -9.18 -9.22
C GLN A 335 -27.05 -10.26 -10.11
N MET A 336 -26.40 -11.25 -9.52
CA MET A 336 -25.88 -12.41 -10.24
C MET A 336 -26.22 -13.71 -9.53
N LYS A 337 -26.65 -14.70 -10.31
CA LYS A 337 -26.93 -16.07 -9.85
C LYS A 337 -26.07 -17.06 -10.63
N ILE A 338 -25.55 -18.06 -9.93
CA ILE A 338 -24.86 -19.21 -10.51
C ILE A 338 -25.50 -20.46 -9.92
N ASN A 339 -25.84 -21.43 -10.78
CA ASN A 339 -26.55 -22.64 -10.39
C ASN A 339 -27.81 -22.35 -9.56
N ASN A 340 -28.57 -21.32 -10.00
CA ASN A 340 -29.79 -20.83 -9.38
C ASN A 340 -29.62 -20.29 -7.94
N GLN A 341 -28.39 -20.13 -7.45
CA GLN A 341 -28.08 -19.52 -6.16
C GLN A 341 -27.59 -18.09 -6.36
N VAL A 342 -28.06 -17.17 -5.51
CA VAL A 342 -27.60 -15.77 -5.52
C VAL A 342 -26.14 -15.73 -5.06
N VAL A 343 -25.26 -15.30 -5.96
CA VAL A 343 -23.81 -15.15 -5.69
C VAL A 343 -23.48 -13.70 -5.40
N VAL A 344 -23.98 -12.78 -6.23
CA VAL A 344 -23.93 -11.34 -5.98
C VAL A 344 -25.34 -10.91 -5.60
N ALA A 345 -25.50 -10.49 -4.34
CA ALA A 345 -26.77 -10.00 -3.82
C ALA A 345 -27.21 -8.72 -4.56
N PRO A 346 -28.52 -8.41 -4.60
CA PRO A 346 -29.00 -7.16 -5.15
C PRO A 346 -28.31 -5.95 -4.51
N GLY A 347 -27.67 -5.12 -5.33
CA GLY A 347 -26.97 -3.91 -4.88
C GLY A 347 -26.98 -2.84 -5.97
N GLU A 348 -26.84 -1.58 -5.57
CA GLU A 348 -26.78 -0.44 -6.48
C GLU A 348 -25.34 -0.06 -6.80
N TRP A 349 -25.10 0.45 -8.01
CA TRP A 349 -23.80 0.92 -8.54
C TRP A 349 -22.72 -0.15 -8.64
N ASN A 350 -22.35 -0.77 -7.52
CA ASN A 350 -21.37 -1.81 -7.42
C ASN A 350 -21.85 -2.86 -6.41
N ALA A 351 -21.67 -4.12 -6.73
CA ALA A 351 -21.95 -5.24 -5.84
C ALA A 351 -20.84 -6.28 -5.96
N SER A 352 -20.56 -6.99 -4.88
CA SER A 352 -19.60 -8.09 -4.89
C SER A 352 -20.19 -9.33 -4.24
N GLY A 353 -19.64 -10.48 -4.62
CA GLY A 353 -20.16 -11.77 -4.22
C GLY A 353 -19.09 -12.85 -4.26
N LYS A 354 -19.31 -13.91 -3.51
CA LYS A 354 -18.43 -15.08 -3.48
C LYS A 354 -19.26 -16.34 -3.53
N ALA A 355 -18.75 -17.36 -4.21
CA ALA A 355 -19.37 -18.69 -4.23
C ALA A 355 -18.31 -19.78 -4.40
N THR A 356 -18.49 -20.87 -3.66
CA THR A 356 -17.73 -22.10 -3.91
C THR A 356 -18.36 -22.84 -5.06
N LEU A 357 -17.66 -22.91 -6.20
CA LEU A 357 -18.16 -23.49 -7.44
C LEU A 357 -17.52 -24.86 -7.68
N PRO A 358 -18.31 -25.89 -8.06
CA PRO A 358 -17.75 -27.15 -8.52
C PRO A 358 -17.22 -27.00 -9.96
N LYS A 359 -16.40 -27.96 -10.38
CA LYS A 359 -16.00 -28.09 -11.78
C LYS A 359 -17.22 -28.47 -12.62
N GLY A 360 -17.38 -27.81 -13.78
CA GLY A 360 -18.40 -28.13 -14.77
C GLY A 360 -19.08 -26.90 -15.37
N ASP A 361 -20.17 -27.17 -16.07
CA ASP A 361 -20.99 -26.17 -16.74
C ASP A 361 -22.18 -25.82 -15.84
N LEU A 362 -22.21 -24.59 -15.35
CA LEU A 362 -23.18 -24.12 -14.37
C LEU A 362 -24.16 -23.11 -15.00
N PRO A 363 -25.47 -23.21 -14.72
CA PRO A 363 -26.42 -22.18 -15.13
C PRO A 363 -25.98 -20.80 -14.63
N PHE A 364 -25.94 -19.81 -15.51
CA PHE A 364 -25.54 -18.44 -15.21
C PHE A 364 -26.69 -17.49 -15.49
N GLU A 365 -26.92 -16.54 -14.58
CA GLU A 365 -27.88 -15.46 -14.76
C GLU A 365 -27.33 -14.16 -14.16
N LEU A 366 -27.48 -13.05 -14.89
CA LEU A 366 -27.12 -11.71 -14.43
C LEU A 366 -28.21 -10.72 -14.78
N LEU A 367 -28.51 -9.84 -13.82
CA LEU A 367 -29.47 -8.76 -13.97
C LEU A 367 -28.75 -7.41 -13.89
N TYR A 368 -29.14 -6.50 -14.77
CA TYR A 368 -28.79 -5.08 -14.68
C TYR A 368 -30.04 -4.24 -14.91
N SER A 369 -30.50 -3.54 -13.88
CA SER A 369 -31.59 -2.58 -13.97
C SER A 369 -31.05 -1.16 -13.90
N LYS A 370 -31.32 -0.34 -14.90
CA LYS A 370 -30.83 1.04 -15.01
C LYS A 370 -31.97 2.02 -14.80
N PHE A 371 -31.87 2.91 -13.81
CA PHE A 371 -32.96 3.81 -13.41
C PHE A 371 -32.53 5.21 -12.94
N VAL A 372 -31.23 5.55 -13.02
CA VAL A 372 -30.70 6.89 -12.70
C VAL A 372 -30.39 7.64 -13.99
N ASP A 373 -31.02 8.79 -14.23
CA ASP A 373 -30.98 9.50 -15.52
C ASP A 373 -29.60 10.02 -15.94
N TRP A 374 -28.80 10.52 -15.00
CA TRP A 374 -27.55 11.21 -15.33
C TRP A 374 -26.37 10.25 -15.61
N ALA A 375 -26.45 9.00 -15.18
CA ALA A 375 -25.39 8.02 -15.38
C ALA A 375 -25.52 7.33 -16.73
N GLN A 376 -24.42 7.14 -17.45
CA GLN A 376 -24.43 6.36 -18.69
C GLN A 376 -24.58 4.85 -18.39
N PRO A 377 -25.32 4.09 -19.23
CA PRO A 377 -25.40 2.64 -19.11
C PRO A 377 -24.03 1.98 -19.26
N ALA A 378 -23.65 1.16 -18.28
CA ALA A 378 -22.42 0.39 -18.31
C ALA A 378 -22.59 -0.90 -17.52
N LEU A 379 -21.85 -1.95 -17.91
CA LEU A 379 -21.87 -3.23 -17.23
C LEU A 379 -20.46 -3.79 -17.16
N GLY A 380 -19.92 -3.86 -15.94
CA GLY A 380 -18.64 -4.48 -15.65
C GLY A 380 -18.85 -5.74 -14.81
N LEU A 381 -18.23 -6.86 -15.18
CA LEU A 381 -18.13 -8.03 -14.32
C LEU A 381 -16.68 -8.50 -14.31
N THR A 382 -16.06 -8.53 -13.13
CA THR A 382 -14.77 -9.20 -12.93
C THR A 382 -14.96 -10.50 -12.17
N VAL A 383 -14.04 -11.43 -12.40
CA VAL A 383 -14.00 -12.71 -11.69
C VAL A 383 -12.55 -13.06 -11.32
N ALA A 384 -12.38 -13.57 -10.10
CA ALA A 384 -11.14 -14.14 -9.60
C ALA A 384 -11.44 -15.49 -8.92
N GLY A 385 -10.47 -16.40 -8.89
CA GLY A 385 -10.67 -17.72 -8.28
C GLY A 385 -9.37 -18.49 -8.06
N PRO A 386 -9.46 -19.79 -7.72
CA PRO A 386 -8.30 -20.63 -7.49
C PRO A 386 -7.41 -20.69 -8.74
N GLY A 387 -6.18 -20.18 -8.62
CA GLY A 387 -5.21 -20.12 -9.72
C GLY A 387 -5.65 -19.26 -10.91
N VAL A 388 -6.62 -18.36 -10.73
CA VAL A 388 -7.11 -17.42 -11.75
C VAL A 388 -7.01 -16.00 -11.22
N ARG A 389 -6.14 -15.20 -11.85
CA ARG A 389 -6.00 -13.76 -11.59
C ARG A 389 -7.31 -13.06 -11.90
N GLU A 390 -7.65 -12.02 -11.14
CA GLU A 390 -8.83 -11.21 -11.46
C GLU A 390 -8.76 -10.70 -12.90
N PHE A 391 -9.83 -10.91 -13.66
CA PHE A 391 -9.98 -10.39 -15.01
C PHE A 391 -11.43 -10.00 -15.29
N VAL A 392 -11.62 -9.13 -16.28
CA VAL A 392 -12.94 -8.72 -16.76
C VAL A 392 -13.51 -9.82 -17.65
N ILE A 393 -14.68 -10.35 -17.29
CA ILE A 393 -15.43 -11.37 -18.08
C ILE A 393 -16.60 -10.76 -18.88
N SER A 394 -16.91 -9.48 -18.65
CA SER A 394 -17.80 -8.68 -19.49
C SER A 394 -17.06 -7.95 -20.62
N GLU A 395 -17.80 -7.28 -21.49
CA GLU A 395 -17.21 -6.25 -22.36
C GLU A 395 -16.73 -5.07 -21.49
N GLY A 396 -15.53 -4.54 -21.78
CA GLY A 396 -14.83 -3.55 -20.95
C GLY A 396 -15.45 -2.14 -20.92
N ALA A 397 -16.75 -1.99 -21.17
CA ALA A 397 -17.42 -0.71 -21.23
C ALA A 397 -17.75 -0.17 -19.82
N GLY A 398 -16.84 0.68 -19.29
CA GLY A 398 -17.25 1.88 -18.55
C GLY A 398 -17.67 1.74 -17.09
N SER A 399 -17.14 0.78 -16.31
CA SER A 399 -17.32 0.81 -14.84
C SER A 399 -16.41 1.81 -14.13
N ASN A 400 -15.47 2.43 -14.84
CA ASN A 400 -14.71 3.54 -14.29
C ASN A 400 -15.62 4.76 -14.37
N GLY A 401 -16.20 5.18 -13.24
CA GLY A 401 -16.67 6.55 -13.11
C GLY A 401 -15.56 7.50 -13.58
N GLU A 402 -15.91 8.68 -14.12
CA GLU A 402 -14.97 9.65 -14.68
C GLU A 402 -13.65 9.64 -13.90
N GLU A 403 -12.60 9.08 -14.51
CA GLU A 403 -11.31 8.97 -13.86
C GLU A 403 -10.77 10.40 -13.78
N VAL A 404 -10.82 10.97 -12.58
CA VAL A 404 -10.42 12.36 -12.36
C VAL A 404 -8.90 12.41 -12.42
N ASP A 405 -8.37 13.26 -13.29
CA ASP A 405 -6.95 13.56 -13.30
C ASP A 405 -6.52 14.05 -11.91
N PRO A 406 -5.49 13.43 -11.30
CA PRO A 406 -5.16 13.73 -9.92
C PRO A 406 -4.61 15.15 -9.79
N ILE A 407 -5.07 15.88 -8.78
CA ILE A 407 -4.59 17.22 -8.47
C ILE A 407 -3.41 17.09 -7.51
N ILE A 408 -2.21 17.05 -8.08
CA ILE A 408 -0.96 16.82 -7.37
C ILE A 408 -0.33 18.13 -6.93
N VAL A 409 0.15 18.16 -5.69
CA VAL A 409 1.02 19.22 -5.16
C VAL A 409 2.43 18.68 -5.03
N GLU A 410 3.34 19.25 -5.82
CA GLU A 410 4.77 18.97 -5.75
C GLU A 410 5.47 19.92 -4.76
N ALA A 411 6.67 19.55 -4.30
CA ALA A 411 7.49 20.37 -3.41
C ALA A 411 8.93 20.57 -3.95
N PRO A 412 9.10 21.22 -5.12
CA PRO A 412 10.43 21.51 -5.67
C PRO A 412 11.23 22.54 -4.83
N THR A 413 10.53 23.25 -3.94
CA THR A 413 11.08 24.12 -2.89
C THR A 413 10.41 23.75 -1.57
N ASN A 414 10.89 24.33 -0.46
CA ASN A 414 10.18 24.19 0.82
C ASN A 414 8.75 24.71 0.65
N THR A 415 7.77 23.85 0.91
CA THR A 415 6.37 24.07 0.57
C THR A 415 5.52 23.77 1.79
N ILE A 416 4.51 24.60 2.08
CA ILE A 416 3.64 24.40 3.24
C ILE A 416 2.19 24.34 2.76
N LEU A 417 1.48 23.27 3.09
CA LEU A 417 0.07 23.11 2.77
C LEU A 417 -0.73 22.78 4.03
N ARG A 418 -1.84 23.49 4.22
CA ARG A 418 -2.86 23.16 5.23
C ARG A 418 -3.96 22.34 4.58
N SER A 419 -4.27 21.21 5.19
CA SER A 419 -5.41 20.37 4.85
C SER A 419 -5.77 19.52 6.05
N PHE A 420 -6.93 18.86 6.02
CA PHE A 420 -7.13 17.72 6.89
C PHE A 420 -6.19 16.57 6.49
N MET A 421 -5.82 15.75 7.47
CA MET A 421 -4.98 14.58 7.25
C MET A 421 -5.62 13.36 7.90
N ASP A 422 -6.02 12.39 7.09
CA ASP A 422 -6.49 11.11 7.58
C ASP A 422 -5.32 10.24 8.06
N MET A 423 -5.60 9.47 9.10
CA MET A 423 -4.68 8.53 9.73
C MET A 423 -5.20 7.11 9.53
N PRO A 424 -5.01 6.48 8.35
CA PRO A 424 -5.35 5.07 8.15
C PRO A 424 -4.74 4.19 9.25
N GLY A 425 -5.52 3.23 9.75
CA GLY A 425 -5.13 2.36 10.87
C GLY A 425 -5.48 2.93 12.26
N GLU A 426 -5.53 4.25 12.41
CA GLU A 426 -5.90 4.91 13.66
C GLU A 426 -7.42 5.20 13.70
N LYS A 427 -8.04 4.97 14.85
CA LYS A 427 -9.48 5.17 15.04
C LYS A 427 -9.77 6.27 16.04
N ASN A 428 -10.79 7.08 15.76
CA ASN A 428 -11.34 8.02 16.74
C ASN A 428 -12.27 7.29 17.74
N THR A 429 -12.81 8.02 18.71
CA THR A 429 -13.73 7.49 19.73
C THR A 429 -15.03 6.91 19.16
N GLN A 430 -15.36 7.20 17.91
CA GLN A 430 -16.53 6.66 17.19
C GLN A 430 -16.17 5.46 16.30
N GLY A 431 -14.93 4.96 16.36
CA GLY A 431 -14.46 3.85 15.52
C GLY A 431 -14.21 4.20 14.04
N ARG A 432 -14.29 5.49 13.68
CA ARG A 432 -13.99 5.99 12.32
C ARG A 432 -12.50 6.29 12.19
N THR A 433 -11.98 6.35 10.96
CA THR A 433 -10.59 6.77 10.72
C THR A 433 -10.33 8.11 11.40
N LEU A 434 -9.25 8.18 12.17
CA LEU A 434 -8.85 9.41 12.85
C LEU A 434 -8.45 10.46 11.81
N ARG A 435 -8.97 11.68 11.94
CA ARG A 435 -8.66 12.82 11.08
C ARG A 435 -8.00 13.92 11.91
N VAL A 436 -6.79 14.32 11.52
CA VAL A 436 -6.12 15.51 12.05
C VAL A 436 -6.67 16.72 11.33
N THR A 437 -7.42 17.56 12.05
CA THR A 437 -8.13 18.71 11.47
C THR A 437 -7.31 19.99 11.43
N HIS A 438 -6.22 20.07 12.19
CA HIS A 438 -5.33 21.22 12.26
C HIS A 438 -3.94 20.87 11.69
N ALA A 439 -3.93 20.09 10.61
CA ALA A 439 -2.70 19.58 10.02
C ALA A 439 -2.01 20.65 9.14
N ILE A 440 -0.69 20.71 9.25
CA ILE A 440 0.20 21.39 8.31
C ILE A 440 1.17 20.35 7.77
N SER A 441 1.14 20.15 6.46
CA SER A 441 2.14 19.35 5.76
C SER A 441 3.23 20.25 5.23
N VAL A 442 4.49 19.87 5.46
CA VAL A 442 5.67 20.59 5.02
C VAL A 442 6.45 19.71 4.05
N GLY A 443 6.57 20.20 2.82
CA GLY A 443 7.31 19.62 1.72
C GLY A 443 8.72 20.18 1.61
N SER A 444 9.64 19.43 1.02
CA SER A 444 11.06 19.77 0.86
C SER A 444 11.58 19.22 -0.48
N PRO A 445 12.54 19.91 -1.14
CA PRO A 445 13.21 19.42 -2.35
C PRO A 445 13.97 18.10 -2.15
N GLU A 446 14.22 17.72 -0.90
CA GLU A 446 14.85 16.46 -0.50
C GLU A 446 13.93 15.24 -0.67
N GLN A 447 12.68 15.42 -1.13
CA GLN A 447 11.64 14.39 -1.22
C GLN A 447 11.39 13.70 0.12
N VAL A 448 11.61 14.43 1.22
CA VAL A 448 11.28 14.04 2.57
C VAL A 448 10.37 15.10 3.17
N HIS A 449 9.29 14.65 3.77
CA HIS A 449 8.17 15.50 4.11
C HIS A 449 7.62 15.12 5.48
N TYR A 450 6.85 16.01 6.10
CA TYR A 450 6.22 15.73 7.39
C TYR A 450 4.88 16.43 7.57
N THR A 451 4.09 15.93 8.51
CA THR A 451 2.83 16.59 8.92
C THR A 451 2.87 16.91 10.40
N TYR A 452 2.50 18.15 10.72
CA TYR A 452 2.41 18.70 12.06
C TYR A 452 0.96 18.96 12.46
N ASP A 453 0.56 18.56 13.66
CA ASP A 453 -0.75 18.88 14.25
C ASP A 453 -0.63 20.13 15.13
N LEU A 454 -1.17 21.25 14.65
CA LEU A 454 -1.19 22.52 15.40
C LEU A 454 -2.02 22.44 16.68
N ASP A 455 -2.97 21.51 16.79
CA ASP A 455 -3.83 21.37 17.97
C ASP A 455 -3.14 20.59 19.10
N LYS A 456 -2.05 19.89 18.80
CA LYS A 456 -1.35 19.04 19.79
C LYS A 456 0.15 19.31 19.88
N GLY A 457 0.68 20.17 19.01
CA GLY A 457 2.12 20.36 18.84
C GLY A 457 2.82 19.06 18.46
N ALA A 458 2.16 18.19 17.68
CA ALA A 458 2.62 16.83 17.43
C ALA A 458 3.19 16.69 16.02
N LEU A 459 4.35 16.04 15.90
CA LEU A 459 4.80 15.47 14.63
C LEU A 459 4.03 14.16 14.41
N VAL A 460 3.19 14.14 13.38
CA VAL A 460 2.21 13.07 13.16
C VAL A 460 2.78 11.93 12.33
N GLN A 461 3.46 12.31 11.25
CA GLN A 461 4.02 11.40 10.26
C GLN A 461 5.16 12.09 9.52
N VAL A 462 6.03 11.28 8.96
CA VAL A 462 7.09 11.66 8.04
C VAL A 462 7.02 10.73 6.83
N TRP A 463 7.41 11.17 5.64
CA TRP A 463 7.40 10.30 4.45
C TRP A 463 8.47 10.67 3.44
N ARG A 464 8.82 9.69 2.59
CA ARG A 464 9.76 9.83 1.47
C ARG A 464 9.05 9.61 0.15
N GLY A 465 9.33 10.44 -0.85
CA GLY A 465 8.76 10.36 -2.20
C GLY A 465 8.01 11.63 -2.57
N GLY A 466 6.96 11.50 -3.39
CA GLY A 466 6.13 12.65 -3.78
C GLY A 466 5.41 13.30 -2.59
N PHE A 467 5.13 14.60 -2.70
CA PHE A 467 4.57 15.39 -1.60
C PHE A 467 3.10 15.06 -1.31
N LEU A 468 2.12 15.64 -2.02
CA LEU A 468 0.71 15.42 -1.71
C LEU A 468 -0.17 15.21 -2.95
N ASP A 469 -1.13 14.31 -2.81
CA ASP A 469 -2.33 14.25 -3.64
C ASP A 469 -3.43 15.06 -2.95
N ALA A 470 -3.81 16.17 -3.58
CA ALA A 470 -4.83 17.10 -3.11
C ALA A 470 -6.16 16.96 -3.85
N THR A 471 -6.31 15.94 -4.71
CA THR A 471 -7.57 15.61 -5.39
C THR A 471 -8.76 15.57 -4.43
N PRO A 472 -8.68 14.93 -3.24
CA PRO A 472 -9.83 14.84 -2.33
C PRO A 472 -10.23 16.19 -1.73
N MET A 473 -9.30 17.14 -1.68
CA MET A 473 -9.54 18.47 -1.15
C MET A 473 -10.11 19.43 -2.22
N TRP A 474 -9.66 19.30 -3.47
CA TRP A 474 -9.91 20.31 -4.51
C TRP A 474 -10.80 19.85 -5.66
N HIS A 475 -11.11 18.55 -5.78
CA HIS A 475 -12.05 18.06 -6.78
C HIS A 475 -13.50 18.11 -6.26
N ASP A 476 -14.40 18.67 -7.06
CA ASP A 476 -15.82 18.88 -6.74
C ASP A 476 -16.02 19.58 -5.37
N ARG A 477 -16.85 19.03 -4.47
CA ARG A 477 -17.08 19.61 -3.14
C ARG A 477 -15.89 19.39 -2.20
N GLY A 478 -15.05 18.41 -2.50
CA GLY A 478 -13.95 17.95 -1.67
C GLY A 478 -14.37 17.50 -0.26
N ASP A 479 -13.44 16.89 0.46
CA ASP A 479 -13.58 16.57 1.89
C ASP A 479 -12.58 17.33 2.77
N GLY A 480 -11.82 18.24 2.16
CA GLY A 480 -10.80 19.06 2.81
C GLY A 480 -9.49 18.34 3.10
N SER A 481 -9.31 17.07 2.68
CA SER A 481 -8.13 16.27 2.99
C SER A 481 -7.14 16.12 1.84
N SER A 482 -5.86 16.02 2.18
CA SER A 482 -4.80 15.60 1.24
C SER A 482 -4.19 14.27 1.69
N ARG A 483 -3.47 13.61 0.77
CA ARG A 483 -2.85 12.30 1.01
C ARG A 483 -1.37 12.33 0.64
N PRO A 484 -0.47 11.80 1.49
CA PRO A 484 0.93 11.59 1.10
C PRO A 484 1.03 10.68 -0.13
N ARG A 485 1.98 10.98 -1.05
CA ARG A 485 2.20 10.15 -2.26
C ARG A 485 3.36 9.16 -2.15
N GLY A 486 4.12 9.23 -1.06
CA GLY A 486 5.32 8.43 -0.82
C GLY A 486 5.17 7.41 0.32
N MET A 487 6.29 6.81 0.73
CA MET A 487 6.35 5.85 1.83
C MET A 487 6.21 6.58 3.17
N VAL A 488 5.11 6.31 3.87
CA VAL A 488 4.76 7.00 5.11
C VAL A 488 5.23 6.23 6.33
N GLN A 489 5.98 6.89 7.20
CA GLN A 489 6.25 6.49 8.56
C GLN A 489 5.34 7.25 9.54
N ARG A 490 4.42 6.53 10.18
CA ARG A 490 3.56 7.08 11.24
C ARG A 490 4.28 7.02 12.59
N LEU A 491 4.02 8.00 13.45
CA LEU A 491 4.67 8.11 14.78
C LEU A 491 3.75 7.70 15.95
N GLY A 492 2.68 6.98 15.63
CA GLY A 492 1.59 6.59 16.53
C GLY A 492 0.39 7.55 16.50
N THR A 493 -0.63 7.27 17.30
CA THR A 493 -1.81 8.15 17.44
C THR A 493 -1.39 9.54 17.93
N PRO A 494 -1.72 10.64 17.22
CA PRO A 494 -1.37 11.99 17.66
C PRO A 494 -1.98 12.35 19.02
N VAL A 495 -1.12 12.74 19.97
CA VAL A 495 -1.51 13.28 21.29
C VAL A 495 -0.76 14.58 21.55
N LEU A 496 -1.11 15.28 22.63
CA LEU A 496 -0.35 16.44 23.09
C LEU A 496 1.13 16.10 23.31
N PHE A 497 2.05 16.75 22.57
CA PHE A 497 3.47 16.37 22.57
C PHE A 497 4.15 16.57 23.93
N LEU A 498 3.83 17.65 24.65
CA LEU A 498 4.36 17.94 25.99
C LEU A 498 3.28 17.74 27.03
N SER A 499 3.50 16.84 28.00
CA SER A 499 2.56 16.56 29.09
C SER A 499 3.25 16.63 30.45
N LYS A 500 2.55 17.15 31.46
CA LYS A 500 2.97 16.92 32.86
C LYS A 500 2.61 15.50 33.26
N LEU A 501 3.53 14.78 33.88
CA LEU A 501 3.29 13.43 34.39
C LEU A 501 3.67 13.37 35.87
N SER A 502 2.80 12.79 36.71
CA SER A 502 3.12 12.56 38.13
C SER A 502 4.19 11.49 38.33
N SER A 503 4.35 10.60 37.34
CA SER A 503 5.44 9.63 37.24
C SER A 503 5.64 9.24 35.77
N PRO A 504 6.80 8.67 35.38
CA PRO A 504 7.02 8.19 34.01
C PRO A 504 5.99 7.16 33.53
N GLN A 505 5.25 6.50 34.42
CA GLN A 505 4.22 5.51 34.11
C GLN A 505 2.79 6.08 34.10
N ALA A 506 2.60 7.35 34.46
CA ALA A 506 1.29 7.98 34.44
C ALA A 506 0.72 8.05 33.01
N ASN A 507 -0.60 7.95 32.88
CA ASN A 507 -1.28 8.01 31.58
C ASN A 507 -0.93 9.30 30.84
N TRP A 508 -0.68 9.18 29.54
CA TRP A 508 -0.52 10.37 28.69
C TRP A 508 -1.87 11.04 28.48
N VAL A 509 -1.92 12.36 28.54
CA VAL A 509 -3.15 13.10 28.25
C VAL A 509 -3.53 12.94 26.77
N THR A 510 -4.81 12.68 26.52
CA THR A 510 -5.30 12.37 25.16
C THR A 510 -5.69 13.61 24.38
N ASP A 511 -5.95 14.73 25.05
CA ASP A 511 -6.33 16.02 24.48
C ASP A 511 -5.52 17.18 25.09
N THR A 512 -5.94 18.42 24.80
CA THR A 512 -5.33 19.65 25.30
C THR A 512 -5.99 20.19 26.57
N THR A 513 -7.01 19.52 27.10
CA THR A 513 -7.80 20.02 28.22
C THR A 513 -6.93 20.14 29.47
N GLY A 514 -6.95 21.32 30.11
CA GLY A 514 -6.19 21.58 31.34
C GLY A 514 -4.68 21.79 31.16
N SER A 515 -4.13 21.65 29.95
CA SER A 515 -2.71 21.95 29.69
C SER A 515 -2.45 23.44 29.44
N GLY A 516 -3.50 24.23 29.17
CA GLY A 516 -3.35 25.61 28.71
C GLY A 516 -2.70 25.69 27.33
N PHE A 517 -2.77 24.61 26.53
CA PHE A 517 -2.20 24.57 25.20
C PHE A 517 -2.80 25.67 24.33
N ARG A 518 -1.94 26.47 23.71
CA ARG A 518 -2.36 27.57 22.84
C ARG A 518 -1.42 27.69 21.65
N PRO A 519 -1.85 27.32 20.43
CA PRO A 519 -1.03 27.54 19.24
C PRO A 519 -0.84 29.05 19.02
N LYS A 520 0.38 29.41 18.60
CA LYS A 520 0.77 30.78 18.24
C LYS A 520 1.14 30.90 16.74
N GLY A 521 0.87 29.84 15.96
CA GLY A 521 1.23 29.76 14.55
C GLY A 521 2.68 29.32 14.34
N TYR A 522 3.29 29.81 13.28
CA TYR A 522 4.70 29.56 12.96
C TYR A 522 5.34 30.82 12.37
N VAL A 523 6.67 30.90 12.45
CA VAL A 523 7.48 31.89 11.75
C VAL A 523 8.37 31.17 10.75
N LEU A 524 8.44 31.70 9.53
CA LEU A 524 9.32 31.18 8.48
C LEU A 524 10.72 31.78 8.64
N ASP A 525 11.74 30.96 8.43
CA ASP A 525 13.10 31.44 8.23
C ASP A 525 13.35 31.86 6.76
N GLU A 526 14.57 32.26 6.46
CA GLU A 526 14.99 32.70 5.11
C GLU A 526 14.89 31.62 4.02
N ASN A 527 14.68 30.35 4.41
CA ASN A 527 14.50 29.22 3.50
C ASN A 527 13.03 28.74 3.48
N ASP A 528 12.08 29.55 3.94
CA ASP A 528 10.66 29.20 4.06
C ASP A 528 10.37 27.99 4.97
N LEU A 529 11.27 27.68 5.91
CA LEU A 529 11.07 26.58 6.85
C LEU A 529 10.39 27.07 8.14
N PRO A 530 9.30 26.43 8.58
CA PRO A 530 8.57 26.89 9.75
C PRO A 530 9.28 26.55 11.05
N THR A 531 9.20 27.48 12.00
CA THR A 531 9.34 27.22 13.43
C THR A 531 7.97 27.37 14.06
N PHE A 532 7.37 26.27 14.52
CA PHE A 532 6.07 26.28 15.16
C PHE A 532 6.16 26.82 16.57
N ARG A 533 5.16 27.58 16.99
CA ARG A 533 5.12 28.22 18.31
C ARG A 533 3.84 27.88 19.02
N TYR A 534 3.94 27.54 20.30
CA TYR A 534 2.77 27.33 21.15
C TYR A 534 3.10 27.57 22.62
N GLN A 535 2.06 27.71 23.43
CA GLN A 535 2.17 27.64 24.89
C GLN A 535 1.70 26.27 25.36
N SER A 536 2.33 25.71 26.38
CA SER A 536 1.89 24.48 27.05
C SER A 536 2.33 24.48 28.51
N TYR A 537 1.43 24.23 29.44
CA TYR A 537 1.63 24.28 30.89
C TYR A 537 2.33 25.57 31.37
N GLY A 538 1.96 26.71 30.77
CA GLY A 538 2.56 28.02 31.06
C GLY A 538 3.93 28.28 30.43
N ALA A 539 4.59 27.26 29.87
CA ALA A 539 5.84 27.41 29.14
C ALA A 539 5.60 27.88 27.70
N SER A 540 6.56 28.63 27.16
CA SER A 540 6.59 29.00 25.74
C SER A 540 7.48 28.02 24.98
N VAL A 541 7.04 27.58 23.80
CA VAL A 541 7.72 26.55 23.02
C VAL A 541 7.99 27.02 21.61
N ASP A 542 9.24 26.90 21.19
CA ASP A 542 9.69 26.95 19.80
C ASP A 542 9.99 25.51 19.34
N ASP A 543 9.34 25.07 18.27
CA ASP A 543 9.38 23.70 17.75
C ASP A 543 9.82 23.71 16.29
N LYS A 544 11.07 23.32 16.09
CA LYS A 544 11.79 23.42 14.82
C LYS A 544 11.98 22.02 14.26
N ILE A 545 11.31 21.71 13.16
CA ILE A 545 11.49 20.44 12.43
C ILE A 545 12.22 20.74 11.12
N ARG A 546 13.30 20.02 10.85
CA ARG A 546 14.15 20.19 9.68
C ARG A 546 14.38 18.86 9.00
N VAL A 547 14.21 18.85 7.68
CA VAL A 547 14.62 17.73 6.84
C VAL A 547 16.15 17.73 6.78
N LEU A 548 16.74 16.55 6.93
CA LEU A 548 18.19 16.40 6.82
C LEU A 548 18.62 16.63 5.36
N SER A 549 19.76 17.29 5.13
CA SER A 549 20.24 17.66 3.79
C SER A 549 20.62 16.46 2.90
N ASP A 550 20.90 15.31 3.52
CA ASP A 550 21.13 14.03 2.86
C ASP A 550 19.83 13.28 2.56
N GLY A 551 18.67 13.83 2.94
CA GLY A 551 17.38 13.20 2.77
C GLY A 551 17.17 11.96 3.65
N HIS A 552 18.01 11.67 4.64
CA HIS A 552 17.87 10.48 5.47
C HIS A 552 16.68 10.52 6.45
N GLY A 553 16.13 11.70 6.71
CA GLY A 553 14.96 11.83 7.56
C GLY A 553 14.75 13.24 8.06
N VAL A 554 14.27 13.37 9.30
CA VAL A 554 13.99 14.67 9.92
C VAL A 554 14.62 14.78 11.30
N GLN A 555 15.13 15.96 11.63
CA GLN A 555 15.50 16.33 12.99
C GLN A 555 14.44 17.28 13.56
N ARG A 556 14.02 17.02 14.79
CA ARG A 556 13.15 17.91 15.55
C ARG A 556 13.89 18.45 16.76
N GLU A 557 13.87 19.76 16.90
CA GLU A 557 14.41 20.51 18.02
C GLU A 557 13.27 21.29 18.69
N VAL A 558 13.01 20.97 19.95
CA VAL A 558 12.00 21.64 20.77
C VAL A 558 12.69 22.39 21.90
N THR A 559 12.54 23.72 21.90
CA THR A 559 13.06 24.60 22.94
C THR A 559 11.91 25.13 23.79
N VAL A 560 11.96 24.87 25.08
CA VAL A 560 10.95 25.20 26.08
C VAL A 560 11.51 26.25 27.03
N THR A 561 10.96 27.45 27.00
CA THR A 561 11.30 28.53 27.92
C THR A 561 10.48 28.41 29.20
N ASN A 562 11.14 28.41 30.36
CA ASN A 562 10.55 28.22 31.68
C ASN A 562 9.72 26.92 31.77
N PRO A 563 10.33 25.75 31.55
CA PRO A 563 9.61 24.48 31.58
C PRO A 563 8.94 24.25 32.94
N ALA A 564 7.70 23.78 32.93
CA ALA A 564 7.02 23.35 34.14
C ALA A 564 7.76 22.16 34.79
N SER A 565 7.59 21.99 36.11
CA SER A 565 8.02 20.75 36.78
C SER A 565 7.36 19.54 36.13
N ASP A 566 8.07 18.41 36.11
CA ASP A 566 7.55 17.11 35.69
C ASP A 566 6.99 17.09 34.26
N LEU A 567 7.56 17.91 33.38
CA LEU A 567 7.21 17.98 31.96
C LEU A 567 7.93 16.89 31.18
N TYR A 568 7.19 16.15 30.35
CA TYR A 568 7.70 15.09 29.50
C TYR A 568 7.30 15.33 28.04
N ALA A 569 8.16 14.91 27.12
CA ALA A 569 7.89 14.81 25.70
C ALA A 569 7.65 13.35 25.31
N ARG A 570 6.60 13.06 24.54
CA ARG A 570 6.41 11.74 23.92
C ARG A 570 6.95 11.79 22.51
N ILE A 571 8.05 11.07 22.29
CA ILE A 571 8.82 11.12 21.04
C ILE A 571 8.13 10.30 19.96
N ILE A 572 7.72 9.06 20.29
CA ILE A 572 7.08 8.13 19.36
C ILE A 572 6.34 7.01 20.13
N SER A 573 5.34 6.39 19.50
CA SER A 573 4.72 5.14 19.98
C SER A 573 4.75 4.04 18.91
N GLY A 574 5.15 2.83 19.31
CA GLY A 574 5.24 1.64 18.46
C GLY A 574 4.65 0.41 19.16
N ALA A 575 4.46 -0.68 18.42
CA ALA A 575 4.20 -1.99 19.03
C ALA A 575 5.43 -2.50 19.79
N ASN A 576 6.63 -2.24 19.26
CA ASN A 576 7.91 -2.59 19.84
C ASN A 576 8.94 -1.47 19.62
N ILE A 577 9.63 -1.08 20.69
CA ILE A 577 10.71 -0.10 20.73
C ILE A 577 11.89 -0.75 21.44
N SER A 578 13.02 -0.87 20.76
CA SER A 578 14.24 -1.42 21.34
C SER A 578 15.36 -0.39 21.34
N ALA A 579 16.06 -0.26 22.46
CA ALA A 579 17.24 0.59 22.55
C ALA A 579 18.42 -0.06 21.82
N LEU A 580 19.15 0.76 21.07
CA LEU A 580 20.39 0.42 20.39
C LEU A 580 21.55 1.25 20.97
N GLU A 581 22.74 1.11 20.41
CA GLU A 581 23.92 1.88 20.81
C GLU A 581 23.75 3.38 20.47
N ASN A 582 24.53 4.24 21.13
CA ASN A 582 24.63 5.68 20.84
C ASN A 582 23.29 6.45 20.89
N GLY A 583 22.38 6.06 21.78
CA GLY A 583 21.10 6.75 21.97
C GLY A 583 20.11 6.56 20.81
N MET A 584 20.33 5.55 19.97
CA MET A 584 19.42 5.12 18.91
C MET A 584 18.36 4.17 19.47
N TYR A 585 17.17 4.21 18.89
CA TYR A 585 16.05 3.33 19.20
C TYR A 585 15.45 2.82 17.89
N LEU A 586 15.19 1.53 17.79
CA LEU A 586 14.48 0.91 16.66
C LEU A 586 13.01 0.77 17.02
N VAL A 587 12.12 1.24 16.13
CA VAL A 587 10.67 1.26 16.33
C VAL A 587 10.00 0.43 15.24
N ASP A 588 9.30 -0.63 15.65
CA ASP A 588 8.53 -1.55 14.80
C ASP A 588 9.31 -2.13 13.60
N ASP A 589 10.63 -2.18 13.70
CA ASP A 589 11.57 -2.46 12.60
C ASP A 589 11.40 -1.56 11.35
N GLN A 590 10.76 -0.40 11.51
CA GLN A 590 10.34 0.49 10.42
C GLN A 590 10.93 1.90 10.51
N ALA A 591 11.46 2.29 11.66
CA ALA A 591 12.17 3.56 11.80
C ALA A 591 13.19 3.50 12.93
N TYR A 592 14.21 4.35 12.84
CA TYR A 592 15.08 4.67 13.94
C TYR A 592 14.78 6.05 14.52
N VAL A 593 14.93 6.17 15.84
CA VAL A 593 14.92 7.45 16.54
C VAL A 593 16.25 7.61 17.26
N ARG A 594 16.99 8.66 16.96
CA ARG A 594 18.21 9.06 17.68
C ARG A 594 17.88 10.20 18.63
N ILE A 595 18.22 10.05 19.90
CA ILE A 595 18.15 11.16 20.86
C ILE A 595 19.46 11.94 20.78
N ASP A 596 19.41 13.16 20.22
CA ASP A 596 20.61 13.97 19.98
C ASP A 596 20.98 14.83 21.19
N ASN A 597 19.99 15.45 21.84
CA ASN A 597 20.21 16.29 23.02
C ASN A 597 18.96 16.36 23.90
N VAL A 598 19.10 16.08 25.19
CA VAL A 598 18.00 16.15 26.17
C VAL A 598 18.41 16.85 27.47
N ALA A 599 19.43 17.73 27.40
CA ALA A 599 19.92 18.50 28.54
C ALA A 599 20.21 17.63 29.80
N GLY A 600 20.83 16.47 29.59
CA GLY A 600 21.18 15.51 30.65
C GLY A 600 20.01 14.69 31.22
N ALA A 601 18.80 14.80 30.64
CA ALA A 601 17.70 13.89 30.97
C ALA A 601 17.97 12.47 30.43
N LYS A 602 17.25 11.49 30.97
CA LYS A 602 17.31 10.09 30.50
C LYS A 602 16.01 9.74 29.79
N PRO A 603 16.04 9.36 28.50
CA PRO A 603 14.87 8.79 27.83
C PRO A 603 14.44 7.48 28.51
N ALA A 604 13.14 7.18 28.44
CA ALA A 604 12.57 5.95 28.95
C ALA A 604 11.60 5.34 27.94
N ILE A 605 11.66 4.02 27.79
CA ILE A 605 10.64 3.23 27.10
C ILE A 605 9.65 2.77 28.16
N ARG A 606 8.36 2.90 27.89
CA ARG A 606 7.28 2.43 28.78
C ARG A 606 6.18 1.72 28.01
N GLU A 607 5.47 0.86 28.70
CA GLU A 607 4.23 0.24 28.21
C GLU A 607 3.04 1.17 28.48
N SER A 608 2.17 1.35 27.49
CA SER A 608 0.91 2.08 27.62
C SER A 608 -0.11 1.55 26.61
N ASN A 609 -1.28 1.11 27.11
CA ASN A 609 -2.39 0.63 26.28
C ASN A 609 -2.00 -0.45 25.24
N GLY A 610 -1.11 -1.38 25.62
CA GLY A 610 -0.65 -2.47 24.74
C GLY A 610 0.34 -2.03 23.65
N ARG A 611 0.92 -0.82 23.79
CA ARG A 611 1.99 -0.29 22.94
C ARG A 611 3.15 0.19 23.80
N GLN A 612 4.30 0.35 23.18
CA GLN A 612 5.44 1.02 23.78
C GLN A 612 5.51 2.50 23.38
N GLU A 613 5.99 3.32 24.29
CA GLU A 613 6.21 4.75 24.09
C GLU A 613 7.63 5.13 24.50
N LEU A 614 8.33 5.90 23.66
CA LEU A 614 9.59 6.54 24.01
C LEU A 614 9.30 7.94 24.54
N ILE A 615 9.62 8.17 25.81
CA ILE A 615 9.37 9.45 26.49
C ILE A 615 10.67 10.06 27.03
N VAL A 616 10.71 11.39 27.14
CA VAL A 616 11.88 12.14 27.61
C VAL A 616 11.46 13.22 28.60
N PRO A 617 12.07 13.31 29.80
CA PRO A 617 11.89 14.46 30.69
C PRO A 617 12.44 15.75 30.04
N VAL A 618 11.67 16.84 30.09
CA VAL A 618 12.00 18.10 29.40
C VAL A 618 12.48 19.13 30.42
N LYS A 619 13.77 19.46 30.35
CA LYS A 619 14.42 20.49 31.20
C LYS A 619 14.73 21.80 30.49
N GLY A 620 14.34 21.92 29.23
CA GLY A 620 14.60 23.10 28.41
C GLY A 620 14.63 22.74 26.93
N LYS A 621 15.63 21.97 26.49
CA LYS A 621 15.80 21.60 25.08
C LYS A 621 15.74 20.09 24.87
N VAL A 622 15.00 19.67 23.84
CA VAL A 622 14.94 18.29 23.36
C VAL A 622 15.17 18.29 21.86
N THR A 623 16.24 17.62 21.41
CA THR A 623 16.58 17.42 20.01
C THR A 623 16.67 15.93 19.73
N TYR A 624 15.98 15.47 18.70
CA TYR A 624 16.02 14.09 18.24
C TYR A 624 15.86 13.99 16.73
N THR A 625 16.40 12.92 16.15
CA THR A 625 16.35 12.63 14.72
C THR A 625 15.54 11.37 14.46
N ILE A 626 14.67 11.39 13.44
CA ILE A 626 13.96 10.22 12.94
C ILE A 626 14.58 9.85 11.59
N LEU A 627 15.10 8.63 11.49
CA LEU A 627 15.66 8.05 10.27
C LEU A 627 14.74 6.92 9.84
N PHE A 628 14.26 6.91 8.59
CA PHE A 628 13.21 6.00 8.17
C PHE A 628 13.32 5.59 6.71
#